data_AF-A0A200J155-F1
#
_entry.id   AF-A0A200J155-F1
#
_cell.length_a   1.000
_cell.length_b   1.000
_cell.length_c   1.000
_cell.angle_alpha   90.00
_cell.angle_beta   90.00
_cell.angle_gamma   90.00
#
_symmetry.space_group_name_H-M   'P 1'
#
loop_
_entity.id
_entity.type
_entity.pdbx_description
1 polymer ?
#
loop_
_entity_poly.entity_id
_entity_poly.type
_entity_poly.pdbx_seq_one_letter_code
_entity_poly.pdbx_strand_id
1 'polypeptide(L)'
;MIVFSDLGTEHEAFLAYLIKNKFSKRVEVHCATEEKYLNDIEKKGNYDLCISNYPLKNVALENLVVVEDIPSAKNWMDIYYCMNQK
;
A
#
# COMPACT_ATOMS: atom_id res chain seq x y z
N MET A 1 6.30 -2.96 0.35
CA MET A 1 5.07 -2.15 0.14
C MET A 1 4.52 -1.71 1.47
N ILE A 2 3.88 -0.55 1.51
CA ILE A 2 3.13 -0.08 2.68
C ILE A 2 1.69 0.21 2.29
N VAL A 3 0.76 -0.08 3.20
CA VAL A 3 -0.69 0.10 3.01
C VAL A 3 -1.23 1.08 4.03
N PHE A 4 -2.07 2.00 3.58
CA PHE A 4 -2.80 2.96 4.39
C PHE A 4 -4.30 2.76 4.24
N SER A 5 -5.03 3.02 5.32
CA SER A 5 -6.49 3.03 5.32
C SER A 5 -7.03 4.20 6.14
N ASP A 6 -7.97 4.98 5.59
CA ASP A 6 -8.74 5.97 6.36
C ASP A 6 -9.96 5.35 7.08
N LEU A 7 -10.29 4.09 6.78
CA LEU A 7 -11.35 3.31 7.45
C LEU A 7 -10.88 2.58 8.72
N GLY A 8 -9.59 2.71 9.06
CA GLY A 8 -8.99 2.13 10.26
C GLY A 8 -8.12 0.90 10.02
N THR A 9 -7.54 0.40 11.11
CA THR A 9 -6.47 -0.62 11.13
C THR A 9 -6.94 -2.00 10.63
N GLU A 10 -8.20 -2.37 10.89
CA GLU A 10 -8.79 -3.62 10.39
C GLU A 10 -8.87 -3.64 8.86
N HIS A 11 -9.29 -2.52 8.27
CA HIS A 11 -9.36 -2.37 6.82
C HIS A 11 -7.96 -2.32 6.20
N GLU A 12 -6.99 -1.70 6.86
CA GLU A 12 -5.59 -1.73 6.44
C GLU A 12 -5.02 -3.16 6.38
N ALA A 13 -5.26 -3.95 7.44
CA ALA A 13 -4.88 -5.36 7.50
C ALA A 13 -5.60 -6.20 6.43
N PHE A 14 -6.87 -5.90 6.17
CA PHE A 14 -7.65 -6.53 5.10
C PHE A 14 -7.04 -6.26 3.71
N LEU A 15 -6.73 -5.00 3.40
CA LEU A 15 -6.06 -4.64 2.15
C LEU A 15 -4.69 -5.33 2.03
N ALA A 16 -3.89 -5.31 3.09
CA ALA A 16 -2.59 -6.00 3.13
C ALA A 16 -2.75 -7.50 2.88
N TYR A 17 -3.77 -8.13 3.46
CA TYR A 17 -4.11 -9.53 3.21
C TYR A 17 -4.48 -9.79 1.75
N LEU A 18 -5.32 -8.96 1.13
CA LEU A 18 -5.69 -9.13 -0.29
C LEU A 18 -4.47 -9.04 -1.21
N ILE A 19 -3.61 -8.03 -0.99
CA ILE A 19 -2.37 -7.83 -1.76
C ILE A 19 -1.43 -9.02 -1.57
N LYS A 20 -1.20 -9.44 -0.31
CA LYS A 20 -0.38 -10.62 -0.01
C LYS A 20 -0.93 -11.87 -0.68
N ASN A 21 -2.23 -12.13 -0.68
CA ASN A 21 -2.77 -13.31 -1.37
C ASN A 21 -2.59 -13.26 -2.88
N LYS A 22 -2.77 -12.08 -3.48
CA LYS A 22 -2.66 -11.92 -4.93
C LYS A 22 -1.22 -12.01 -5.44
N PHE A 23 -0.26 -11.52 -4.65
CA PHE A 23 1.15 -11.39 -5.06
C PHE A 23 2.13 -12.17 -4.17
N SER A 24 1.63 -13.18 -3.44
CA SER A 24 2.21 -13.92 -2.30
C SER A 24 3.70 -14.26 -2.29
N LYS A 25 4.38 -14.28 -3.43
CA LYS A 25 5.82 -14.61 -3.53
C LYS A 25 6.72 -13.44 -3.92
N ARG A 26 6.16 -12.26 -4.19
CA ARG A 26 6.87 -11.13 -4.80
C ARG A 26 6.95 -9.89 -3.92
N VAL A 27 6.13 -9.80 -2.88
CA VAL A 27 5.94 -8.55 -2.14
C VAL A 27 5.95 -8.77 -0.63
N GLU A 28 6.73 -7.95 0.05
CA GLU A 28 6.56 -7.70 1.46
C GLU A 28 5.54 -6.57 1.62
N VAL A 29 4.51 -6.76 2.45
CA VAL A 29 3.43 -5.79 2.64
C VAL A 29 3.28 -5.50 4.13
N HIS A 30 3.34 -4.22 4.47
CA HIS A 30 3.24 -3.68 5.82
C HIS A 30 2.04 -2.76 5.96
N CYS A 31 1.46 -2.76 7.15
CA CYS A 31 0.40 -1.84 7.56
C CYS A 31 1.04 -0.57 8.16
N ALA A 32 0.63 0.61 7.70
CA ALA A 32 1.18 1.88 8.18
C ALA A 32 0.90 2.17 9.65
N THR A 33 -0.22 1.67 10.18
CA THR A 33 -0.65 1.88 11.58
C THR A 33 0.06 0.99 12.59
N GLU A 34 0.88 0.03 12.15
CA GLU A 34 1.79 -0.68 13.05
C GLU A 34 2.86 0.30 13.57
N GLU A 35 3.01 0.43 14.90
CA GLU A 35 3.85 1.44 15.59
C GLU A 35 5.29 1.54 15.07
N LYS A 36 5.81 0.43 14.53
CA LYS A 36 7.13 0.34 13.92
C LYS A 36 7.24 1.18 12.65
N TYR A 37 6.17 1.26 11.85
CA TYR A 37 6.16 1.90 10.54
C TYR A 37 5.74 3.36 10.57
N LEU A 38 4.99 3.81 11.58
CA LEU A 38 4.72 5.24 11.82
C LEU A 38 6.02 6.06 11.95
N ASN A 39 6.99 5.53 12.71
CA ASN A 39 8.30 6.17 12.88
C ASN A 39 9.18 6.09 11.62
N ASP A 40 9.02 5.05 10.80
CA ASP A 40 9.80 4.84 9.57
C ASP A 40 9.26 5.68 8.41
N ILE A 41 7.95 5.92 8.31
CA ILE A 41 7.35 6.86 7.35
C ILE A 41 7.91 8.27 7.55
N GLU A 42 8.07 8.70 8.81
CA GLU A 42 8.59 10.04 9.14
C GLU A 42 10.12 10.15 8.99
N LYS A 43 10.87 9.05 9.15
CA LYS A 43 12.35 9.09 9.16
C LYS A 43 13.01 8.58 7.90
N LYS A 44 12.44 7.60 7.19
CA LYS A 44 13.02 6.94 6.01
C LYS A 44 11.94 6.24 5.19
N GLY A 45 11.27 6.99 4.30
CA GLY A 45 10.35 6.45 3.28
C GLY A 45 11.04 5.56 2.24
N ASN A 46 11.59 4.41 2.64
CA ASN A 46 12.18 3.40 1.76
C ASN A 46 11.16 2.30 1.44
N TYR A 47 9.97 2.68 0.95
CA TYR A 47 9.02 1.70 0.42
C TYR A 47 8.99 1.80 -1.10
N ASP A 48 9.07 0.64 -1.76
CA ASP A 48 9.00 0.58 -3.23
C ASP A 48 7.62 1.00 -3.75
N LEU A 49 6.57 0.77 -2.97
CA LEU A 49 5.20 1.13 -3.32
C LEU A 49 4.36 1.41 -2.08
N CYS A 50 3.54 2.44 -2.16
CA CYS A 50 2.53 2.85 -1.21
C CYS A 50 1.14 2.62 -1.83
N ILE A 51 0.26 1.95 -1.09
CA ILE A 51 -1.12 1.67 -1.51
C ILE A 51 -2.04 2.29 -0.46
N SER A 52 -3.08 3.00 -0.91
CA SER A 52 -4.02 3.68 -0.01
C SER A 52 -5.43 3.68 -0.60
N ASN A 53 -6.48 3.57 0.22
CA ASN A 53 -7.86 3.76 -0.25
C ASN A 53 -8.26 5.25 -0.37
N TYR A 54 -7.35 6.16 -0.04
CA TYR A 54 -7.56 7.61 -0.13
C TYR A 54 -6.31 8.34 -0.63
N PRO A 55 -6.44 9.56 -1.17
CA PRO A 55 -5.31 10.36 -1.61
C PRO A 55 -4.38 10.76 -0.44
N LEU A 56 -3.10 10.43 -0.55
CA LEU A 56 -2.05 10.85 0.38
C LEU A 56 -1.33 12.09 -0.14
N LYS A 57 -1.07 13.07 0.75
CA LYS A 57 -0.45 14.36 0.37
C LYS A 57 1.07 14.39 0.47
N ASN A 58 1.67 13.50 1.26
CA ASN A 58 3.10 13.52 1.61
C ASN A 58 3.87 12.30 1.08
N VAL A 59 3.39 11.69 -0.02
CA VAL A 59 4.03 10.54 -0.66
C VAL A 59 4.36 10.91 -2.10
N ALA A 60 5.56 10.54 -2.57
CA ALA A 60 5.92 10.73 -3.97
C ALA A 60 4.90 10.04 -4.88
N LEU A 61 4.28 10.80 -5.80
CA LEU A 61 3.16 10.33 -6.62
C LEU A 61 3.52 9.08 -7.44
N GLU A 62 4.77 8.99 -7.89
CA GLU A 62 5.34 7.84 -8.61
C GLU A 62 5.33 6.52 -7.79
N ASN A 63 5.21 6.62 -6.47
CA ASN A 63 5.19 5.48 -5.55
C ASN A 63 3.82 5.27 -4.91
N LEU A 64 2.79 6.02 -5.31
CA LEU A 64 1.46 5.97 -4.71
C LEU A 64 0.44 5.36 -5.68
N VAL A 65 -0.25 4.32 -5.24
CA VAL A 65 -1.43 3.78 -5.91
C VAL A 65 -2.64 3.98 -5.01
N VAL A 66 -3.58 4.79 -5.47
CA VAL A 66 -4.88 4.95 -4.80
C VAL A 66 -5.84 3.88 -5.32
N VAL A 67 -6.44 3.14 -4.39
CA VAL A 67 -7.38 2.05 -4.66
C VAL A 67 -8.75 2.37 -4.07
N GLU A 68 -9.75 1.59 -4.45
CA GLU A 68 -11.04 1.58 -3.75
C GLU A 68 -10.92 0.77 -2.44
N ASP A 69 -11.89 0.91 -1.53
CA ASP A 69 -11.94 0.14 -0.27
C ASP A 69 -11.82 -1.37 -0.51
N ILE A 70 -12.40 -1.83 -1.63
CA ILE A 70 -12.17 -3.17 -2.16
C ILE A 70 -11.53 -3.00 -3.54
N PRO A 71 -10.27 -3.42 -3.75
CA PRO A 71 -9.59 -3.14 -5.00
C PRO A 71 -10.29 -3.80 -6.20
N SER A 72 -10.70 -2.99 -7.17
CA SER A 72 -11.27 -3.47 -8.43
C SER A 72 -10.23 -4.06 -9.37
N ALA A 73 -10.70 -4.64 -10.49
CA ALA A 73 -9.83 -5.15 -11.55
C ALA A 73 -8.82 -4.10 -12.03
N LYS A 74 -9.24 -2.83 -12.15
CA LYS A 74 -8.35 -1.73 -12.52
C LYS A 74 -7.27 -1.51 -11.47
N ASN A 75 -7.63 -1.45 -10.18
CA ASN A 75 -6.65 -1.28 -9.11
C ASN A 75 -5.58 -2.37 -9.12
N TRP A 76 -5.97 -3.62 -9.38
CA TRP A 76 -5.00 -4.71 -9.48
C TRP A 76 -4.04 -4.57 -10.66
N MET A 77 -4.51 -4.07 -11.80
CA MET A 77 -3.67 -3.78 -12.95
C MET A 77 -2.70 -2.64 -12.65
N ASP A 78 -3.17 -1.58 -11.99
CA ASP A 78 -2.34 -0.44 -11.60
C ASP A 78 -1.24 -0.87 -10.61
N ILE A 79 -1.58 -1.65 -9.57
CA ILE A 79 -0.60 -2.22 -8.63
C ILE A 79 0.42 -3.08 -9.38
N TYR A 80 -0.03 -3.97 -10.27
CA TYR A 80 0.87 -4.82 -11.04
C TYR A 80 1.82 -4.00 -11.92
N TYR A 81 1.31 -2.97 -12.59
CA TYR A 81 2.14 -2.11 -13.43
C TYR A 81 3.23 -1.42 -12.61
N CYS A 82 2.87 -0.75 -11.51
CA CYS A 82 3.83 -0.06 -10.64
C CYS A 82 4.86 -1.03 -10.02
N MET A 83 4.48 -2.28 -9.74
CA MET A 83 5.41 -3.31 -9.25
C MET A 83 6.50 -3.69 -10.25
N ASN A 84 6.25 -3.60 -11.55
CA ASN A 84 7.19 -4.08 -12.59
C ASN A 84 7.93 -2.95 -13.31
N GLN A 85 7.69 -1.68 -12.94
CA GLN A 85 8.41 -0.52 -13.48
C GLN A 85 9.69 -0.16 -12.72
N LYS A 86 9.98 -0.86 -11.61
CA LYS A 86 11.16 -0.70 -10.77
C LYS A 86 12.01 -1.96 -10.84
#